data_AF-A0A6V8CH03-F1
#
_entry.id   AF-A0A6V8CH03-F1
#
_cell.length_a   1.000
_cell.length_b   1.000
_cell.length_c   1.000
_cell.angle_alpha   90.00
_cell.angle_beta   90.00
_cell.angle_gamma   90.00
#
_symmetry.space_group_name_H-M   'P 1'
#
loop_
_entity.id
_entity.type
_entity.pdbx_description
1 polymer ?
#
loop_
_entity_poly.entity_id
_entity_poly.type
_entity_poly.pdbx_seq_one_letter_code
_entity_poly.pdbx_strand_id
1 'polypeptide(L)' 'MSRFGDLIRGNSAPDPEPIVEEVLFTPQEEVLTEASPLEKMTKDELEELGRTMGVELDKRRSKAALIEQLESIE' A
#
# COMPACT_ATOMS: atom_id res chain seq x y z
N MET A 1 55.28 22.17 -2.25
CA MET A 1 54.26 22.21 -3.32
C MET A 1 53.67 20.82 -3.43
N SER A 2 52.60 20.55 -2.67
CA SER A 2 52.01 19.22 -2.54
C SER A 2 51.15 18.88 -3.75
N ARG A 3 51.43 17.72 -4.33
CA ARG A 3 50.74 17.14 -5.49
C ARG A 3 49.35 16.64 -5.08
N PHE A 4 48.37 17.51 -5.22
CA PHE A 4 46.93 17.19 -5.07
C PHE A 4 46.42 16.19 -6.14
N GLY A 5 47.25 15.84 -7.12
CA GLY A 5 46.87 15.01 -8.27
C GLY A 5 46.91 13.49 -8.06
N ASP A 6 47.27 12.99 -6.88
CA ASP A 6 47.44 11.55 -6.63
C ASP A 6 46.27 10.92 -5.84
N LEU A 7 45.28 11.71 -5.42
CA LEU A 7 44.11 11.23 -4.66
C LEU A 7 42.92 10.79 -5.53
N ILE A 8 42.99 10.98 -6.85
CA ILE A 8 41.93 10.56 -7.81
C ILE A 8 42.41 9.34 -8.62
N ARG A 9 43.11 8.39 -7.97
CA ARG A 9 43.48 7.13 -8.60
C ARG A 9 43.15 5.96 -7.68
N GLY A 10 42.01 5.35 -7.97
CA GLY A 10 41.77 3.94 -7.67
C GLY A 10 41.06 3.64 -6.35
N ASN A 11 39.74 3.75 -6.37
CA ASN A 11 38.92 2.68 -5.79
C ASN A 11 37.60 2.61 -6.57
N SER A 12 37.62 1.87 -7.68
CA SER A 12 36.39 1.45 -8.34
C SER A 12 35.71 0.49 -7.38
N ALA A 13 34.73 1.01 -6.62
CA ALA A 13 33.81 0.15 -5.90
C ALA A 13 33.04 -0.69 -6.94
N PRO A 14 32.83 -1.99 -6.72
CA PRO A 14 31.83 -2.70 -7.51
C PRO A 14 30.49 -2.03 -7.23
N ASP A 15 29.81 -1.59 -8.29
CA ASP A 15 28.41 -1.17 -8.22
C ASP A 15 27.63 -2.28 -7.50
N PRO A 16 26.88 -1.99 -6.42
CA PRO A 16 25.95 -2.97 -5.90
C PRO A 16 24.87 -3.16 -6.97
N GLU A 17 24.86 -4.34 -7.59
CA GLU A 17 23.77 -4.78 -8.44
C GLU A 17 22.45 -4.52 -7.67
N PRO A 18 21.47 -3.82 -8.26
CA PRO A 18 20.18 -3.67 -7.62
C PRO A 18 19.56 -5.07 -7.57
N ILE A 19 19.57 -5.68 -6.39
CA ILE A 19 18.78 -6.87 -6.08
C ILE A 19 17.33 -6.42 -6.20
N VAL A 20 16.74 -6.63 -7.37
CA VAL A 20 15.31 -6.50 -7.60
C VAL A 20 14.70 -7.68 -6.86
N GLU A 21 14.38 -7.45 -5.61
CA GLU A 21 13.56 -8.33 -4.79
C GLU A 21 12.18 -8.31 -5.44
N GLU A 22 11.95 -9.24 -6.37
CA GLU A 22 10.63 -9.49 -6.95
C GLU A 22 9.71 -9.91 -5.81
N VAL A 23 9.01 -8.93 -5.26
CA VAL A 23 7.90 -9.13 -4.33
C VAL A 23 6.90 -10.00 -5.07
N LEU A 24 6.92 -11.30 -4.78
CA LEU A 24 5.92 -12.26 -5.20
C LEU A 24 4.58 -11.81 -4.63
N PHE A 25 3.87 -10.98 -5.38
CA PHE A 25 2.45 -10.74 -5.21
C PHE A 25 1.75 -12.05 -5.55
N THR A 26 1.62 -12.93 -4.55
CA THR A 26 0.74 -14.09 -4.65
C THR A 26 -0.68 -13.55 -4.90
N PRO A 27 -1.32 -13.87 -6.06
CA PRO A 27 -2.71 -13.52 -6.26
C PRO A 27 -3.50 -14.24 -5.17
N GLN A 28 -4.11 -13.44 -4.29
CA GLN A 28 -4.93 -13.91 -3.20
C GLN A 28 -6.06 -14.76 -3.80
N GLU A 29 -6.17 -15.98 -3.31
CA GLU A 29 -7.19 -16.96 -3.63
C GLU A 29 -8.58 -16.30 -3.53
N GLU A 30 -9.27 -16.17 -4.66
CA GLU A 30 -10.62 -15.60 -4.72
C GLU A 30 -11.60 -16.59 -4.08
N VAL A 31 -11.78 -16.45 -2.76
CA VAL A 31 -12.82 -17.17 -2.02
C VAL A 31 -14.15 -16.54 -2.43
N LEU A 32 -14.94 -17.29 -3.22
CA LEU A 32 -16.32 -16.93 -3.58
C LEU A 32 -17.24 -17.09 -2.36
N THR A 33 -17.08 -16.24 -1.36
CA THR A 33 -18.11 -15.98 -0.35
C THR A 33 -19.12 -15.01 -0.95
N GLU A 34 -20.40 -15.19 -0.65
CA GLU A 34 -21.48 -14.25 -0.96
C GLU A 34 -21.08 -12.86 -0.45
N ALA A 35 -20.41 -12.06 -1.29
CA ALA A 35 -19.78 -10.84 -0.86
C ALA A 35 -20.86 -9.88 -0.37
N SER A 36 -20.68 -9.36 0.84
CA SER A 36 -21.62 -8.39 1.41
C SER A 36 -21.77 -7.21 0.45
N PRO A 37 -22.92 -6.52 0.39
CA PRO A 37 -23.09 -5.36 -0.47
C PRO A 37 -21.96 -4.32 -0.29
N LEU A 38 -21.42 -4.20 0.93
CA LEU A 38 -20.30 -3.35 1.29
C LEU A 38 -18.96 -3.85 0.72
N GLU A 39 -18.74 -5.16 0.67
CA GLU A 39 -17.55 -5.76 0.05
C GLU A 39 -17.48 -5.54 -1.46
N LYS A 40 -18.62 -5.26 -2.12
CA LYS A 40 -18.66 -4.92 -3.55
C LYS A 40 -18.31 -3.45 -3.82
N MET A 41 -18.46 -2.57 -2.82
CA MET A 41 -18.18 -1.14 -2.95
C MET A 41 -16.68 -0.84 -2.92
N THR A 42 -16.24 0.19 -3.61
CA THR A 42 -14.89 0.75 -3.52
C THR A 42 -14.69 1.51 -2.21
N LYS A 43 -13.44 1.83 -1.86
CA LYS A 43 -13.16 2.65 -0.66
C LYS A 43 -13.83 4.03 -0.72
N ASP A 44 -13.98 4.59 -1.91
CA ASP A 44 -14.61 5.89 -2.12
C ASP A 44 -16.12 5.80 -1.88
N GLU A 45 -16.77 4.77 -2.45
CA GLU A 45 -18.20 4.50 -2.24
C GLU A 45 -18.53 4.22 -0.76
N LEU A 46 -17.66 3.51 -0.04
CA LEU A 46 -17.82 3.29 1.40
C LEU A 46 -17.72 4.61 2.19
N GLU A 47 -16.80 5.51 1.83
CA GLU A 47 -16.67 6.82 2.48
C GLU A 47 -17.89 7.70 2.21
N GLU A 48 -18.37 7.75 0.96
CA GLU A 48 -19.59 8.47 0.62
C GLU A 48 -20.79 7.94 1.41
N LEU A 49 -20.93 6.61 1.50
CA LEU A 49 -21.96 5.97 2.31
C LEU A 49 -21.82 6.35 3.79
N GLY A 50 -20.62 6.30 4.36
CA GLY A 50 -20.36 6.77 5.72
C GLY A 50 -20.75 8.24 5.93
N ARG A 51 -20.42 9.12 4.98
CA ARG A 51 -20.78 10.55 5.03
C ARG A 51 -22.29 10.76 5.01
N THR A 52 -23.05 9.92 4.30
CA THR A 52 -24.52 9.97 4.36
C THR A 52 -25.08 9.58 5.73
N MET A 53 -24.37 8.71 6.47
CA MET A 53 -24.67 8.34 7.85
C MET A 53 -24.07 9.31 8.89
N GLY A 54 -23.33 10.33 8.45
CA GLY A 54 -22.67 11.31 9.32
C GLY A 54 -21.34 10.85 9.92
N VAL A 55 -20.73 9.78 9.40
CA VAL A 55 -19.43 9.25 9.83
C VAL A 55 -18.38 9.41 8.73
N GLU A 56 -17.24 9.98 9.08
CA GLU A 56 -16.12 10.09 8.14
C GLU A 56 -15.18 8.89 8.26
N LEU A 57 -15.02 8.16 7.16
CA LEU A 57 -14.18 6.96 7.11
C LEU A 57 -12.72 7.32 6.79
N ASP A 58 -11.77 6.78 7.58
CA ASP A 58 -10.33 6.95 7.30
C ASP A 58 -9.85 5.98 6.21
N LYS A 59 -9.81 6.45 4.96
CA LYS A 59 -9.34 5.68 3.78
C LYS A 59 -7.90 5.16 3.85
N ARG A 60 -7.08 5.65 4.78
CA ARG A 60 -5.74 5.09 5.04
C ARG A 60 -5.82 3.68 5.63
N ARG A 61 -6.96 3.32 6.23
CA ARG A 61 -7.24 1.98 6.74
C ARG A 61 -7.52 0.99 5.61
N SER A 62 -7.50 -0.30 5.93
CA SER A 62 -7.87 -1.37 5.01
C SER A 62 -9.36 -1.30 4.66
N LYS A 63 -9.76 -1.82 3.49
CA LYS A 63 -11.17 -1.85 3.09
C LYS A 63 -12.04 -2.60 4.11
N ALA A 64 -11.54 -3.72 4.65
CA ALA A 64 -12.21 -4.47 5.70
C ALA A 64 -12.49 -3.62 6.95
N ALA A 65 -11.51 -2.82 7.41
CA ALA A 65 -11.70 -1.93 8.54
C ALA A 65 -12.68 -0.76 8.26
N LEU A 66 -12.88 -0.40 6.99
CA LEU A 66 -13.92 0.56 6.59
C LEU A 66 -15.30 -0.08 6.67
N ILE A 67 -15.43 -1.32 6.20
CA ILE A 67 -16.68 -2.09 6.23
C ILE A 67 -17.11 -2.33 7.68
N GLU A 68 -16.20 -2.81 8.54
CA GLU A 68 -16.46 -3.04 9.97
C GLU A 68 -16.94 -1.76 10.68
N GLN A 69 -16.38 -0.60 10.34
CA GLN A 69 -16.84 0.68 10.89
C GLN A 69 -18.28 1.00 10.46
N LEU A 70 -18.65 0.74 9.21
CA LEU A 70 -20.01 0.95 8.74
C LEU A 70 -20.99 -0.04 9.37
N GLU A 71 -20.60 -1.30 9.52
CA GLU A 71 -21.39 -2.33 10.20
C GLU A 71 -21.60 -2.02 11.69
N SER A 72 -20.68 -1.29 12.33
CA SER A 72 -20.81 -0.86 13.72
C SER A 72 -21.77 0.31 13.96
N ILE A 73 -22.25 0.96 12.89
CA ILE A 73 -23.20 2.07 12.96
C ILE A 73 -24.66 1.56 12.95
N GLU A 74 -24.91 0.42 12.31
CA GLU A 74 -26.22 -0.26 12.25
C GLU A 74 -26.59 -0.93 13.58
#